data_AF-A0A929K4Y0-F1
#
_entry.id   AF-A0A929K4Y0-F1
#
_cell.length_a   1.000
_cell.length_b   1.000
_cell.length_c   1.000
_cell.angle_alpha   90.00
_cell.angle_beta   90.00
_cell.angle_gamma   90.00
#
_symmetry.space_group_name_H-M   'P 1'
#
loop_
_entity.id
_entity.type
_entity.pdbx_description
1 polymer ?
#
loop_
_entity_poly.entity_id
_entity_poly.type
_entity_poly.pdbx_seq_one_letter_code
_entity_poly.pdbx_strand_id
1 'polypeptide(L)'
;PFNDEEMNIDVDGAVKLIKRVKPKLALNGRSVFLFPSPIKEIAEAAHDVGAYLVYDAAHVLGLIAGKQFQDPLREGADVMSGSTHKTLPGPQGGMIVSNHKGDTKEDKSFLRKLGFGV
;
A
#
# COMPACT_ATOMS: atom_id res chain seq x y z
N PRO A 1 -0.12 1.69 -14.55
CA PRO A 1 0.23 2.72 -15.56
C PRO A 1 1.02 3.83 -14.89
N PHE A 2 1.93 4.49 -15.61
CA PHE A 2 2.80 5.53 -15.07
C PHE A 2 2.75 6.75 -16.01
N ASN A 3 2.75 7.95 -15.43
CA ASN A 3 2.83 9.22 -16.12
C ASN A 3 4.26 9.75 -15.96
N ASP A 4 5.01 9.79 -17.07
CA ASP A 4 6.41 10.23 -17.08
C ASP A 4 6.58 11.75 -16.92
N GLU A 5 5.58 12.56 -17.27
CA GLU A 5 5.64 14.01 -17.12
C GLU A 5 5.47 14.42 -15.64
N GLU A 6 4.49 13.80 -14.97
CA GLU A 6 4.24 13.99 -13.53
C GLU A 6 5.17 13.14 -12.65
N MET A 7 5.92 12.21 -13.26
CA MET A 7 6.74 11.22 -12.59
C MET A 7 5.98 10.46 -11.48
N ASN A 8 4.71 10.15 -11.74
CA ASN A 8 3.81 9.51 -10.79
C ASN A 8 2.86 8.52 -11.47
N ILE A 9 2.04 7.83 -10.67
CA ILE A 9 1.06 6.88 -11.20
C ILE A 9 0.02 7.64 -12.02
N ASP A 10 -0.21 7.18 -13.25
CA ASP A 10 -1.38 7.58 -14.03
C ASP A 10 -2.64 6.98 -13.38
N VAL A 11 -3.34 7.80 -12.62
CA VAL A 11 -4.51 7.41 -11.83
C VAL A 11 -5.63 6.90 -12.72
N ASP A 12 -5.98 7.65 -13.77
CA ASP A 12 -7.07 7.27 -14.68
C ASP A 12 -6.78 5.94 -15.39
N GLY A 13 -5.55 5.76 -15.86
CA GLY A 13 -5.10 4.51 -16.45
C GLY A 13 -5.12 3.37 -15.44
N ALA A 14 -4.68 3.60 -14.20
CA ALA A 14 -4.67 2.61 -13.13
C ALA A 14 -6.10 2.18 -12.76
N VAL A 15 -7.02 3.13 -12.54
CA VAL A 15 -8.43 2.86 -12.21
C VAL A 15 -9.10 2.06 -13.32
N LYS A 16 -8.94 2.46 -14.58
CA LYS A 16 -9.48 1.72 -15.73
C LYS A 16 -8.93 0.29 -15.79
N LEU A 17 -7.63 0.13 -15.54
CA LEU A 17 -6.98 -1.18 -15.55
C LEU A 17 -7.51 -2.08 -14.43
N ILE A 18 -7.63 -1.56 -13.21
CA ILE A 18 -8.14 -2.30 -12.05
C ILE A 18 -9.58 -2.74 -12.30
N LYS A 19 -10.46 -1.84 -12.74
CA LYS A 19 -11.87 -2.15 -13.03
C LYS A 19 -12.05 -3.17 -14.15
N ARG A 20 -11.15 -3.16 -15.14
CA ARG A 20 -11.14 -4.13 -16.24
C ARG A 20 -10.63 -5.50 -15.82
N VAL A 21 -9.49 -5.56 -15.12
CA VAL A 21 -8.79 -6.81 -14.79
C VAL A 21 -9.37 -7.49 -13.55
N LYS A 22 -9.94 -6.71 -12.63
CA LYS A 22 -10.48 -7.18 -11.34
C LYS A 22 -9.47 -8.06 -10.59
N PRO A 23 -8.27 -7.53 -10.28
CA PRO A 23 -7.25 -8.30 -9.60
C PRO A 23 -7.71 -8.73 -8.20
N LYS A 24 -7.06 -9.73 -7.61
CA LYS A 24 -7.24 -10.03 -6.18
C LYS A 24 -6.42 -9.10 -5.28
N LEU A 25 -5.34 -8.56 -5.83
CA LEU A 25 -4.38 -7.71 -5.13
C LEU A 25 -3.77 -6.70 -6.09
N ALA A 26 -3.76 -5.44 -5.70
CA ALA A 26 -3.02 -4.36 -6.34
C ALA A 26 -1.80 -4.01 -5.48
N LEU A 27 -0.61 -4.02 -6.08
CA LEU A 27 0.63 -3.65 -5.40
C LEU A 27 1.08 -2.27 -5.87
N ASN A 28 1.18 -1.32 -4.94
CA ASN A 28 1.73 0.01 -5.15
C ASN A 28 3.11 0.08 -4.50
N GLY A 29 4.16 -0.06 -5.31
CA GLY A 29 5.54 -0.01 -4.84
C GLY A 29 6.43 0.68 -5.86
N ARG A 30 7.39 1.47 -5.39
CA ARG A 30 8.36 2.18 -6.23
C ARG A 30 9.74 2.14 -5.58
N SER A 31 10.79 2.04 -6.39
CA SER A 31 12.16 2.21 -5.90
C SER A 31 12.59 3.67 -5.84
N VAL A 32 11.94 4.53 -6.63
CA VAL A 32 12.18 5.97 -6.70
C VAL A 32 10.87 6.71 -6.48
N PHE A 33 10.84 7.54 -5.45
CA PHE A 33 9.73 8.43 -5.11
C PHE A 33 10.18 9.87 -5.29
N LEU A 34 9.58 10.58 -6.25
CA LEU A 34 9.66 12.05 -6.32
C LEU A 34 8.51 12.69 -5.54
N PHE A 35 7.34 12.06 -5.60
CA PHE A 35 6.11 12.53 -4.95
C PHE A 35 5.37 11.36 -4.29
N PRO A 36 4.49 11.66 -3.31
CA PRO A 36 3.57 10.69 -2.73
C PRO A 36 2.70 9.99 -3.79
N SER A 37 2.38 8.72 -3.57
CA SER A 37 1.52 7.94 -4.48
C SER A 37 0.04 8.30 -4.25
N PRO A 38 -0.81 8.32 -5.28
CA PRO A 38 -2.26 8.56 -5.14
C PRO A 38 -2.98 7.32 -4.58
N ILE A 39 -2.78 7.04 -3.29
CA ILE A 39 -3.26 5.81 -2.65
C ILE A 39 -4.76 5.77 -2.54
N LYS A 40 -5.40 6.89 -2.21
CA LYS A 40 -6.84 6.95 -2.00
C LYS A 40 -7.62 6.54 -3.26
N GLU A 41 -7.27 7.11 -4.40
CA GLU A 41 -7.93 6.83 -5.68
C GLU A 41 -7.71 5.38 -6.13
N ILE A 42 -6.52 4.84 -5.88
CA ILE A 42 -6.19 3.44 -6.19
C ILE A 42 -6.91 2.49 -5.24
N ALA A 43 -7.02 2.83 -3.96
CA ALA A 43 -7.71 2.04 -2.94
C ALA A 43 -9.19 1.93 -3.27
N GLU A 44 -9.85 3.05 -3.56
CA GLU A 44 -11.27 3.08 -3.97
C GLU A 44 -11.52 2.14 -5.17
N ALA A 45 -10.68 2.21 -6.21
CA ALA A 45 -10.82 1.34 -7.37
C ALA A 45 -10.52 -0.15 -7.08
N ALA A 46 -9.56 -0.43 -6.19
CA ALA A 46 -9.22 -1.79 -5.76
C ALA A 46 -10.38 -2.41 -4.96
N HIS A 47 -10.90 -1.68 -3.97
CA HIS A 47 -11.99 -2.12 -3.12
C HIS A 47 -13.30 -2.28 -3.90
N ASP A 48 -13.57 -1.43 -4.90
CA ASP A 48 -14.71 -1.53 -5.82
C ASP A 48 -14.79 -2.91 -6.52
N VAL A 49 -13.64 -3.53 -6.80
CA VAL A 49 -13.56 -4.85 -7.45
C VAL A 49 -13.28 -6.00 -6.47
N GLY A 50 -13.26 -5.71 -5.16
CA GLY A 50 -12.94 -6.67 -4.11
C GLY A 50 -11.47 -7.07 -4.04
N ALA A 51 -10.56 -6.24 -4.58
CA ALA A 51 -9.12 -6.41 -4.47
C ALA A 51 -8.59 -5.80 -3.17
N TYR A 52 -7.48 -6.34 -2.66
CA TYR A 52 -6.69 -5.69 -1.62
C TYR A 52 -5.65 -4.75 -2.23
N LEU A 53 -5.34 -3.64 -1.58
CA LEU A 53 -4.23 -2.75 -1.91
C LEU A 53 -3.08 -2.96 -0.93
N VAL A 54 -1.91 -3.29 -1.48
CA VAL A 54 -0.65 -3.36 -0.73
C VAL A 54 0.25 -2.19 -1.13
N TYR A 55 0.77 -1.48 -0.15
CA TYR A 55 1.78 -0.44 -0.34
C TYR A 55 3.18 -0.96 0.05
N ASP A 56 4.13 -0.95 -0.88
CA ASP A 56 5.54 -1.24 -0.57
C ASP A 56 6.25 0.06 -0.19
N ALA A 57 6.48 0.22 1.11
CA ALA A 57 7.16 1.34 1.72
C ALA A 57 8.68 1.17 1.78
N ALA A 58 9.31 0.14 1.20
CA ALA A 58 10.71 -0.19 1.45
C ALA A 58 11.67 1.02 1.40
N HIS A 59 11.53 1.90 0.42
CA HIS A 59 12.39 3.08 0.26
C HIS A 59 11.96 4.30 1.08
N VAL A 60 10.73 4.35 1.60
CA VAL A 60 10.16 5.51 2.31
C VAL A 60 9.68 5.20 3.73
N LEU A 61 9.88 3.96 4.20
CA LEU A 61 9.36 3.48 5.49
C LEU A 61 9.83 4.33 6.67
N GLY A 62 11.10 4.79 6.66
CA GLY A 62 11.61 5.68 7.71
C GLY A 62 10.97 7.07 7.69
N LEU A 63 10.68 7.58 6.49
CA LEU A 63 9.99 8.88 6.34
C LEU A 63 8.54 8.79 6.80
N ILE A 64 7.84 7.70 6.49
CA ILE A 64 6.49 7.41 6.99
C ILE A 64 6.50 7.29 8.51
N ALA A 65 7.43 6.50 9.09
CA ALA A 65 7.57 6.36 10.54
C ALA A 65 7.88 7.70 11.23
N GLY A 66 8.67 8.56 10.59
CA GLY A 66 8.98 9.92 11.03
C GLY A 66 7.89 10.96 10.74
N LYS A 67 6.74 10.55 10.16
CA LYS A 67 5.63 11.43 9.76
C LYS A 67 6.04 12.54 8.78
N GLN A 68 7.06 12.30 7.97
CA GLN A 68 7.58 13.21 6.94
C GLN A 68 7.17 12.79 5.52
N PHE A 69 6.25 11.84 5.41
CA PHE A 69 5.70 11.35 4.15
C PHE A 69 4.22 11.00 4.36
N GLN A 70 3.55 10.59 3.28
CA GLN A 70 2.13 10.18 3.31
C GLN A 70 1.87 9.04 4.32
N ASP A 71 0.60 8.78 4.64
CA ASP A 71 0.19 7.69 5.52
C ASP A 71 -0.66 6.67 4.73
N PRO A 72 -0.01 5.72 4.03
CA PRO A 72 -0.69 4.84 3.07
C PRO A 72 -1.80 4.01 3.71
N LEU A 73 -1.60 3.58 4.97
CA LEU A 73 -2.58 2.78 5.69
C LEU A 73 -3.84 3.59 6.02
N ARG A 74 -3.72 4.88 6.36
CA ARG A 74 -4.89 5.75 6.55
C ARG A 74 -5.52 6.19 5.24
N GLU A 75 -4.75 6.23 4.17
CA GLU A 75 -5.21 6.59 2.82
C GLU A 75 -5.95 5.44 2.12
N GLY A 76 -5.92 4.23 2.66
CA GLY A 76 -6.75 3.10 2.20
C GLY A 76 -5.97 1.85 1.79
N ALA A 77 -4.64 1.81 1.92
CA ALA A 77 -3.90 0.57 1.76
C ALA A 77 -4.25 -0.41 2.90
N ASP A 78 -4.57 -1.65 2.56
CA ASP A 78 -4.91 -2.69 3.53
C ASP A 78 -3.65 -3.22 4.25
N VAL A 79 -2.53 -3.25 3.52
CA VAL A 79 -1.23 -3.70 4.03
C VAL A 79 -0.13 -2.75 3.56
N MET A 80 0.83 -2.50 4.45
CA MET A 80 2.09 -1.88 4.11
C MET A 80 3.22 -2.87 4.37
N SER A 81 4.01 -3.18 3.35
CA SER A 81 5.26 -3.92 3.49
C SER A 81 6.45 -2.98 3.40
N GLY A 82 7.63 -3.40 3.87
CA GLY A 82 8.84 -2.62 3.64
C GLY A 82 10.08 -3.23 4.26
N SER A 83 11.24 -2.87 3.71
CA SER A 83 12.54 -3.22 4.26
C SER A 83 12.93 -2.32 5.42
N THR A 84 13.56 -2.89 6.45
CA THR A 84 13.94 -2.17 7.67
C THR A 84 15.33 -1.53 7.64
N HIS A 85 16.02 -1.52 6.48
CA HIS A 85 17.44 -1.14 6.35
C HIS A 85 17.71 -0.03 5.30
N LYS A 86 16.68 0.71 4.89
CA LYS A 86 16.82 1.81 3.92
C LYS A 86 16.66 3.15 4.64
N THR A 87 15.59 3.89 4.36
CA THR A 87 15.28 5.12 5.09
C THR A 87 14.90 4.84 6.55
N LEU A 88 14.38 3.65 6.85
CA LEU A 88 14.32 3.16 8.23
C LEU A 88 15.72 2.59 8.59
N PRO A 89 16.42 3.15 9.60
CA PRO A 89 17.82 2.82 9.87
C PRO A 89 17.95 1.60 10.82
N GLY A 90 17.33 0.48 10.45
CA GLY A 90 17.40 -0.79 11.19
C GLY A 90 18.28 -1.85 10.51
N PRO A 91 18.34 -3.08 11.07
CA PRO A 91 19.07 -4.19 10.47
C PRO A 91 18.41 -4.67 9.17
N GLN A 92 19.13 -5.48 8.37
CA GLN A 92 18.56 -6.11 7.20
C GLN A 92 17.41 -7.05 7.59
N GLY A 93 16.20 -6.66 7.18
CA GLY A 93 14.97 -7.39 7.44
C GLY A 93 13.81 -6.77 6.67
N GLY A 94 12.61 -7.29 6.95
CA GLY A 94 11.36 -6.82 6.36
C GLY A 94 10.26 -6.76 7.42
N MET A 95 9.26 -5.93 7.15
CA MET A 95 8.10 -5.75 7.99
C MET A 95 6.83 -5.79 7.14
N ILE A 96 5.75 -6.31 7.72
CA ILE A 96 4.39 -6.25 7.19
C ILE A 96 3.54 -5.62 8.29
N VAL A 97 2.79 -4.58 7.95
CA VAL A 97 1.95 -3.80 8.87
C VAL A 97 0.57 -3.63 8.26
N SER A 98 -0.47 -3.59 9.10
CA SER A 98 -1.84 -3.32 8.68
C SER A 98 -2.55 -2.43 9.71
N ASN A 99 -3.54 -1.64 9.29
CA ASN A 99 -4.39 -0.84 10.19
C ASN A 99 -5.63 -1.59 10.69
N HIS A 100 -5.85 -2.79 10.17
CA HIS A 100 -6.90 -3.72 10.54
C HIS A 100 -6.79 -4.07 12.03
N LYS A 101 -7.89 -3.91 12.78
CA LYS A 101 -7.90 -4.02 14.27
C LYS A 101 -8.44 -5.35 14.77
N GLY A 102 -9.06 -6.13 13.89
CA GLY A 102 -9.81 -7.33 14.24
C GLY A 102 -11.14 -7.01 14.90
N ASP A 103 -11.75 -5.85 14.66
CA ASP A 103 -13.00 -5.47 15.32
C ASP A 103 -14.21 -6.18 14.70
N THR A 104 -14.17 -6.46 13.39
CA THR A 104 -15.23 -7.17 12.66
C THR A 104 -14.84 -8.60 12.32
N LYS A 105 -15.81 -9.43 11.89
CA LYS A 105 -15.54 -10.81 11.45
C LYS A 105 -14.65 -10.84 10.22
N GLU A 106 -14.90 -9.92 9.28
CA GLU A 106 -14.14 -9.73 8.05
C GLU A 106 -12.71 -9.35 8.38
N ASP A 107 -12.55 -8.41 9.31
CA ASP A 107 -11.27 -7.90 9.78
C ASP A 107 -10.43 -9.00 10.44
N LYS A 108 -11.02 -9.76 11.38
CA LYS A 108 -10.38 -10.94 11.98
C LYS A 108 -10.03 -12.00 10.93
N SER A 109 -10.90 -12.24 9.97
CA SER A 109 -10.63 -13.20 8.90
C SER A 109 -9.46 -12.76 8.03
N PHE A 110 -9.32 -11.46 7.77
CA PHE A 110 -8.20 -10.91 7.03
C PHE A 110 -6.89 -11.04 7.80
N LEU A 111 -6.88 -10.63 9.08
CA LEU A 111 -5.69 -10.73 9.93
C LEU A 111 -5.22 -12.18 10.14
N ARG A 112 -6.15 -13.15 10.21
CA ARG A 112 -5.81 -14.58 10.18
C ARG A 112 -5.13 -15.01 8.89
N LYS A 113 -5.58 -14.53 7.73
CA LYS A 113 -4.92 -14.82 6.44
C LYS A 113 -3.49 -14.25 6.38
N LEU A 114 -3.25 -13.12 7.03
CA LEU A 114 -1.92 -12.51 7.14
C LEU A 114 -1.01 -13.17 8.20
N GLY A 115 -1.53 -14.10 9.00
CA GLY A 115 -0.77 -14.76 10.05
C GLY A 115 -0.54 -13.90 11.30
N PHE A 116 -1.30 -12.82 11.49
CA PHE A 116 -1.20 -11.95 12.67
C PHE A 116 -1.90 -12.49 13.93
N GLY A 117 -2.39 -13.73 13.90
CA GLY A 117 -2.80 -14.46 15.10
C GLY A 117 -3.94 -13.82 15.91
N VAL A 118 -5.07 -13.51 15.25
CA VAL A 118 -6.28 -12.93 15.88
C VAL A 118 -7.44 -13.91 16.00
#